data_AF-A0A8B8M6P2-F1
#
_entry.id   AF-A0A8B8M6P2-F1
#
_cell.length_a   1.000
_cell.length_b   1.000
_cell.length_c   1.000
_cell.angle_alpha   90.00
_cell.angle_beta   90.00
_cell.angle_gamma   90.00
#
_symmetry.space_group_name_H-M   'P 1'
#
loop_
_entity.id
_entity.type
_entity.pdbx_description
1 polymer ?
#
loop_
_entity_poly.entity_id
_entity_poly.type
_entity_poly.pdbx_seq_one_letter_code
_entity_poly.pdbx_strand_id
1 'polypeptide(L)'
;MGRSRRKYKQSRTKVRVGLPKKNPRLFKPSFSVPPKLLQSLAYEPKWDDQGTVNYNYNSFGVASDPNFLPPQTDDSIDSGSELEEDDLKSALGKKRRDGKTVAPQPLTAMQRFHIGRLVEKYGDDYKSMLLDIKLNPMQHSVGTLQKLCMRYHMYQNKNPLILTK
;
A
#
# COMPACT_ATOMS: atom_id res chain seq x y z
N MET A 1 -8.06 34.64 22.85
CA MET A 1 -6.74 35.16 23.30
C MET A 1 -5.78 35.24 22.12
N GLY A 2 -5.76 36.35 21.37
CA GLY A 2 -4.80 36.57 20.28
C GLY A 2 -3.53 37.24 20.81
N ARG A 3 -2.39 36.54 20.80
CA ARG A 3 -1.09 37.16 21.17
C ARG A 3 -0.66 38.16 20.09
N SER A 4 -0.04 39.26 20.51
CA SER A 4 0.50 40.30 19.62
C SER A 4 1.38 39.72 18.50
N ARG A 5 1.18 40.20 17.27
CA ARG A 5 1.95 39.80 16.07
C ARG A 5 3.46 39.97 16.26
N ARG A 6 3.89 40.93 17.09
CA ARG A 6 5.31 41.15 17.41
C ARG A 6 5.90 39.96 18.18
N LYS A 7 5.19 39.45 19.18
CA LYS A 7 5.61 38.28 19.97
C LYS A 7 5.67 37.01 19.11
N TYR A 8 4.68 36.81 18.22
CA TYR A 8 4.66 35.66 17.31
C TYR A 8 5.86 35.63 16.35
N LYS A 9 6.27 36.79 15.82
CA LYS A 9 7.44 36.89 14.94
C LYS A 9 8.77 36.57 15.64
N GLN A 10 8.86 36.80 16.96
CA GLN A 10 10.04 36.48 17.76
C GLN A 10 10.09 35.00 18.17
N SER A 11 8.94 34.41 18.50
CA SER A 11 8.88 33.02 19.00
C SER A 11 8.82 31.97 17.89
N ARG A 12 8.49 32.34 16.64
CA ARG A 12 8.40 31.36 15.55
C ARG A 12 9.78 30.84 15.17
N THR A 13 9.93 29.53 15.14
CA THR A 13 11.12 28.86 14.60
C THR A 13 11.27 29.22 13.13
N LYS A 14 12.42 29.80 12.78
CA LYS A 14 12.70 30.25 11.42
C LYS A 14 13.23 29.06 10.62
N VAL A 15 12.36 28.45 9.82
CA VAL A 15 12.74 27.36 8.90
C VAL A 15 13.81 27.89 7.95
N ARG A 16 15.03 27.37 8.06
CA ARG A 16 16.13 27.69 7.14
C ARG A 16 15.99 26.81 5.91
N VAL A 17 15.41 27.35 4.85
CA VAL A 17 15.42 26.75 3.50
C VAL A 17 16.79 26.98 2.87
N GLY A 18 17.75 26.12 3.23
CA GLY A 18 19.07 26.07 2.60
C GLY A 18 19.38 24.65 2.13
N LEU A 19 20.02 24.50 0.97
CA LEU A 19 20.47 23.18 0.52
C LEU A 19 21.49 22.61 1.52
N PRO A 20 21.39 21.32 1.88
CA PRO A 20 22.37 20.68 2.75
C PRO A 20 23.75 20.71 2.08
N LYS A 21 24.75 21.25 2.79
CA LYS A 21 26.13 21.31 2.30
C LYS A 21 26.67 19.88 2.19
N LYS A 22 27.01 19.43 0.98
CA LYS A 22 27.69 18.16 0.74
C LYS A 22 29.20 18.34 0.95
N ASN A 23 29.84 17.42 1.66
CA ASN A 23 31.30 17.42 1.86
C ASN A 23 31.97 16.77 0.64
N PRO A 24 32.74 17.52 -0.17
CA PRO A 24 33.32 16.99 -1.42
C PRO A 24 34.40 15.92 -1.20
N ARG A 25 34.95 15.81 0.01
CA ARG A 25 35.98 14.82 0.38
C ARG A 25 35.40 13.46 0.84
N LEU A 26 34.10 13.38 1.05
CA LEU A 26 33.42 12.15 1.47
C LEU A 26 32.73 11.54 0.25
N PHE A 27 33.42 10.64 -0.42
CA PHE A 27 32.83 9.82 -1.47
C PHE A 27 31.86 8.83 -0.82
N LYS A 28 30.57 9.06 -1.00
CA LYS A 28 29.54 8.08 -0.66
C LYS A 28 29.31 7.24 -1.91
N PRO A 29 29.57 5.92 -1.90
CA PRO A 29 29.27 5.09 -3.05
C PRO A 29 27.78 5.22 -3.39
N SER A 30 27.43 5.10 -4.68
CA SER A 30 26.05 5.23 -5.17
C SER A 30 25.10 4.22 -4.51
N PHE A 31 25.64 3.09 -4.06
CA PHE A 31 24.93 2.12 -3.24
C PHE A 31 25.84 1.63 -2.09
N SER A 32 25.26 1.44 -0.92
CA SER A 32 25.92 0.78 0.21
C SER A 32 25.30 -0.61 0.32
N VAL A 33 26.10 -1.66 0.16
CA VAL A 33 25.64 -3.03 0.45
C VAL A 33 25.28 -3.07 1.94
N PRO A 34 24.04 -3.40 2.32
CA PRO A 34 23.68 -3.53 3.73
C PRO A 34 24.53 -4.64 4.38
N PRO A 35 25.04 -4.44 5.60
CA PRO A 35 25.97 -5.36 6.26
C PRO A 35 25.41 -6.78 6.44
N LYS A 36 24.07 -6.92 6.48
CA LYS A 36 23.39 -8.21 6.52
C LYS A 36 23.59 -9.05 5.24
N LEU A 37 23.65 -8.40 4.07
CA LEU A 37 23.99 -9.10 2.82
C LEU A 37 25.44 -9.57 2.84
N LEU A 38 26.34 -8.75 3.41
CA LEU A 38 27.74 -9.16 3.63
C LEU A 38 27.85 -10.34 4.62
N GLN A 39 26.96 -10.40 5.62
CA GLN A 39 26.96 -11.44 6.66
C GLN A 39 26.40 -12.79 6.18
N SER A 40 25.54 -12.79 5.15
CA SER A 40 25.05 -14.02 4.51
C SER A 40 26.15 -14.77 3.74
N LEU A 41 27.21 -14.06 3.35
CA LEU A 41 28.42 -14.64 2.77
C LEU A 41 29.36 -15.13 3.89
N ALA A 42 28.86 -15.97 4.80
CA ALA A 42 29.63 -16.54 5.92
C ALA A 42 30.83 -17.39 5.45
N TYR A 43 30.83 -17.79 4.17
CA TYR A 43 31.94 -18.37 3.44
C TYR A 43 32.19 -17.50 2.21
N GLU A 44 33.46 -17.14 1.93
CA GLU A 44 33.82 -16.54 0.64
C GLU A 44 33.56 -17.58 -0.46
N PRO A 45 32.51 -17.42 -1.29
CA PRO A 45 32.23 -18.41 -2.32
C PRO A 45 33.33 -18.29 -3.37
N LYS A 46 33.99 -19.39 -3.69
CA LYS A 46 35.00 -19.43 -4.75
C LYS A 46 34.30 -19.63 -6.09
N TRP A 47 34.67 -18.82 -7.08
CA TRP A 47 34.20 -19.01 -8.46
C TRP A 47 34.67 -20.38 -8.99
N ASP A 48 33.75 -21.21 -9.47
CA ASP A 48 34.07 -22.46 -10.14
C ASP A 48 34.27 -22.21 -11.65
N ASP A 49 35.48 -22.46 -12.14
CA ASP A 49 35.84 -22.26 -13.55
C ASP A 49 35.20 -23.30 -14.49
N GLN A 50 34.78 -24.45 -13.96
CA GLN A 50 34.10 -25.51 -14.73
C GLN A 50 32.57 -25.44 -14.61
N GLY A 51 32.07 -24.65 -13.67
CA GLY A 51 30.66 -24.51 -13.37
C GLY A 51 29.90 -23.63 -14.36
N THR A 52 28.57 -23.75 -14.36
CA THR A 52 27.71 -22.83 -15.12
C THR A 52 27.67 -21.46 -14.44
N VAL A 53 27.65 -20.39 -15.23
CA VAL A 53 27.53 -19.01 -14.76
C VAL A 53 26.38 -18.85 -13.76
N ASN A 54 25.19 -19.38 -14.07
CA ASN A 54 24.02 -19.31 -13.19
C ASN A 54 24.23 -19.99 -11.83
N TYR A 55 24.97 -21.11 -11.79
CA TYR A 55 25.27 -21.81 -10.54
C TYR A 55 26.18 -20.95 -9.65
N ASN A 56 27.20 -20.34 -10.25
CA ASN A 56 28.10 -19.44 -9.53
C ASN A 56 27.32 -18.24 -8.99
N TYR A 57 26.57 -17.51 -9.81
CA TYR A 57 25.77 -16.36 -9.35
C TYR A 57 24.82 -16.73 -8.20
N ASN A 58 24.13 -17.87 -8.28
CA ASN A 58 23.27 -18.36 -7.20
C ASN A 58 24.05 -18.65 -5.90
N SER A 59 25.27 -19.19 -5.99
CA SER A 59 26.13 -19.43 -4.82
C SER A 59 26.56 -18.13 -4.12
N PHE A 60 26.68 -17.03 -4.87
CA PHE A 60 26.93 -15.69 -4.33
C PHE A 60 25.65 -14.99 -3.84
N GLY A 61 24.48 -15.61 -3.97
CA GLY A 61 23.19 -14.99 -3.66
C GLY A 61 22.81 -13.85 -4.62
N VAL A 62 23.37 -13.86 -5.84
CA VAL A 62 23.13 -12.83 -6.87
C VAL A 62 22.31 -13.45 -8.00
N ALA A 63 21.36 -12.69 -8.55
CA ALA A 63 20.58 -13.14 -9.70
C ALA A 63 21.40 -13.01 -11.00
N SER A 64 21.44 -14.07 -11.82
CA SER A 64 22.00 -14.00 -13.18
C SER A 64 21.11 -13.20 -14.13
N ASP A 65 19.79 -13.39 -14.02
CA ASP A 65 18.80 -12.75 -14.89
C ASP A 65 18.02 -11.68 -14.14
N PRO A 66 18.21 -10.38 -14.44
CA PRO A 66 17.57 -9.29 -13.70
C PRO A 66 16.04 -9.22 -13.91
N ASN A 67 15.53 -9.81 -14.99
CA ASN A 67 14.10 -9.88 -15.29
C ASN A 67 13.45 -11.13 -14.67
N PHE A 68 14.24 -12.10 -14.22
CA PHE A 68 13.74 -13.27 -13.53
C PHE A 68 13.62 -12.92 -12.05
N LEU A 69 12.48 -12.32 -11.69
CA LEU A 69 12.12 -12.19 -10.29
C LEU A 69 11.62 -13.57 -9.83
N PRO A 70 12.35 -14.30 -8.96
CA PRO A 70 11.79 -15.50 -8.37
C PRO A 70 10.47 -15.12 -7.69
N PRO A 71 9.43 -15.98 -7.75
CA PRO A 71 8.22 -15.74 -6.97
C PRO A 71 8.66 -15.49 -5.54
N GLN A 72 8.26 -14.35 -4.96
CA GLN A 72 8.59 -14.04 -3.58
C GLN A 72 8.02 -15.17 -2.72
N THR A 73 8.88 -16.06 -2.25
CA THR A 73 8.54 -16.99 -1.19
C THR A 73 8.38 -16.13 0.04
N ASP A 74 7.15 -16.03 0.55
CA ASP A 74 6.75 -15.19 1.69
C ASP A 74 7.46 -15.53 3.01
N ASP A 75 8.50 -16.37 2.99
CA ASP A 75 9.21 -16.92 4.15
C ASP A 75 10.41 -16.08 4.60
N SER A 76 10.64 -14.90 4.01
CA SER A 76 11.71 -14.01 4.44
C SER A 76 11.29 -13.13 5.62
N ILE A 77 11.43 -13.69 6.84
CA ILE A 77 11.71 -13.02 8.12
C ILE A 77 10.99 -11.65 8.29
N ASP A 78 9.73 -11.71 8.72
CA ASP A 78 8.95 -10.58 9.21
C ASP A 78 9.46 -10.12 10.58
N SER A 79 10.64 -9.50 10.58
CA SER A 79 11.10 -8.66 11.69
C SER A 79 10.58 -7.22 11.48
N GLY A 80 9.31 -7.11 11.08
CA GLY A 80 8.59 -5.85 10.91
C GLY A 80 8.08 -5.36 12.27
N SER A 81 8.59 -4.21 12.69
CA SER A 81 8.26 -3.55 13.94
C SER A 81 6.75 -3.34 14.12
N GLU A 82 6.25 -3.73 15.28
CA GLU A 82 4.89 -3.58 15.83
C GLU A 82 4.28 -2.16 15.74
N LEU A 83 5.05 -1.14 15.34
CA LEU A 83 4.66 0.27 15.39
C LEU A 83 4.21 0.85 14.04
N GLU A 84 4.09 0.05 12.99
CA GLU A 84 3.65 0.56 11.68
C GLU A 84 2.11 0.60 11.61
N GLU A 85 1.56 1.81 11.53
CA GLU A 85 0.13 2.09 11.57
C GLU A 85 -0.63 1.34 10.45
N ASP A 86 -1.76 0.74 10.81
CA ASP A 86 -2.62 -0.07 9.93
C ASP A 86 -2.97 0.61 8.59
N ASP A 87 -3.03 1.94 8.58
CA ASP A 87 -3.34 2.75 7.40
C ASP A 87 -2.22 2.66 6.33
N LEU A 88 -0.96 2.60 6.74
CA LEU A 88 0.18 2.44 5.82
C LEU A 88 0.21 1.04 5.22
N LYS A 89 -0.13 0.03 6.03
CA LYS A 89 -0.17 -1.39 5.60
C LYS A 89 -1.29 -1.63 4.58
N SER A 90 -2.45 -0.99 4.79
CA SER A 90 -3.57 -0.97 3.85
C SER A 90 -3.22 -0.24 2.55
N ALA A 91 -2.58 0.93 2.65
CA ALA A 91 -2.18 1.72 1.48
C ALA A 91 -1.16 1.00 0.59
N LEU A 92 -0.26 0.20 1.19
CA LEU A 92 0.74 -0.60 0.48
C LEU A 92 0.18 -1.96 -0.01
N GLY A 93 -1.09 -2.27 0.25
CA GLY A 93 -1.74 -3.49 -0.20
C GLY A 93 -1.29 -4.77 0.52
N LYS A 94 -0.60 -4.66 1.65
CA LYS A 94 -0.14 -5.80 2.44
C LYS A 94 -1.31 -6.39 3.24
N LYS A 95 -1.43 -7.72 3.26
CA LYS A 95 -2.41 -8.40 4.11
C LYS A 95 -2.02 -8.26 5.59
N ARG A 96 -3.02 -8.23 6.48
CA ARG A 96 -2.78 -8.37 7.93
C ARG A 96 -2.25 -9.77 8.23
N ARG A 97 -1.35 -9.90 9.21
CA ARG A 97 -0.80 -11.20 9.63
C ARG A 97 -1.88 -12.10 10.22
N ASP A 98 -2.85 -11.51 10.91
CA ASP A 98 -3.87 -12.25 11.67
C ASP A 98 -4.94 -12.92 10.81
N GLY A 99 -4.86 -12.78 9.47
CA GLY A 99 -5.87 -13.28 8.53
C GLY A 99 -7.26 -12.63 8.67
N LYS A 100 -7.46 -11.77 9.69
CA LYS A 100 -8.72 -11.10 9.95
C LYS A 100 -8.93 -9.99 8.92
N THR A 101 -9.80 -10.27 7.95
CA THR A 101 -10.24 -9.28 6.97
C THR A 101 -11.05 -8.21 7.70
N VAL A 102 -10.64 -6.95 7.57
CA VAL A 102 -11.40 -5.81 8.11
C VAL A 102 -12.82 -5.88 7.56
N ALA A 103 -13.82 -5.81 8.43
CA ALA A 103 -15.20 -5.76 8.01
C ALA A 103 -15.39 -4.58 7.03
N PRO A 104 -16.04 -4.80 5.88
CA PRO A 104 -16.10 -3.78 4.84
C PRO A 104 -16.76 -2.51 5.38
N GLN A 105 -16.16 -1.34 5.15
CA GLN A 105 -16.75 -0.10 5.62
C GLN A 105 -18.17 0.12 5.03
N PRO A 106 -19.10 0.68 5.82
CA PRO A 106 -20.43 1.02 5.31
C PRO A 106 -20.33 2.06 4.18
N LEU A 107 -21.28 2.01 3.25
CA LEU A 107 -21.36 2.96 2.13
C LEU A 107 -21.57 4.40 2.62
N THR A 108 -21.14 5.38 1.83
CA THR A 108 -21.52 6.78 2.08
C THR A 108 -22.99 7.03 1.75
N ALA A 109 -23.56 8.15 2.22
CA ALA A 109 -24.96 8.49 1.95
C ALA A 109 -25.26 8.64 0.44
N MET A 110 -24.37 9.31 -0.30
CA MET A 110 -24.50 9.48 -1.75
C MET A 110 -24.36 8.15 -2.50
N GLN A 111 -23.41 7.30 -2.10
CA GLN A 111 -23.25 5.98 -2.72
C GLN A 111 -24.48 5.11 -2.53
N ARG A 112 -25.09 5.11 -1.33
CA ARG A 112 -26.35 4.40 -1.08
C ARG A 112 -27.46 4.87 -2.00
N PHE A 113 -27.59 6.18 -2.21
CA PHE A 113 -28.63 6.70 -3.08
C PHE A 113 -28.46 6.21 -4.52
N HIS A 114 -27.24 6.24 -5.07
CA HIS A 114 -26.99 5.76 -6.43
C HIS A 114 -27.13 4.24 -6.57
N ILE A 115 -26.55 3.48 -5.64
CA ILE A 115 -26.65 2.01 -5.66
C ILE A 115 -28.08 1.56 -5.43
N GLY A 116 -28.83 2.23 -4.54
CA GLY A 116 -30.24 1.93 -4.30
C GLY A 116 -31.06 2.00 -5.58
N ARG A 117 -30.86 3.03 -6.41
CA ARG A 117 -31.54 3.16 -7.72
C ARG A 117 -31.15 2.07 -8.71
N LEU A 118 -29.90 1.62 -8.69
CA LEU A 118 -29.42 0.52 -9.54
C LEU A 118 -30.03 -0.82 -9.10
N VAL A 119 -30.00 -1.11 -7.80
CA VAL A 119 -30.55 -2.33 -7.21
C VAL A 119 -32.07 -2.39 -7.35
N GLU A 120 -32.78 -1.28 -7.19
CA GLU A 120 -34.23 -1.20 -7.40
C GLU A 120 -34.64 -1.51 -8.84
N LYS A 121 -33.84 -1.11 -9.83
CA LYS A 121 -34.14 -1.32 -11.25
C LYS A 121 -33.70 -2.69 -11.79
N TYR A 122 -32.52 -3.15 -11.39
CA TYR A 122 -31.88 -4.33 -12.00
C TYR A 122 -31.67 -5.51 -11.04
N GLY A 123 -31.90 -5.34 -9.73
CA GLY A 123 -31.66 -6.39 -8.74
C GLY A 123 -30.18 -6.78 -8.66
N ASP A 124 -29.86 -8.01 -9.08
CA ASP A 124 -28.51 -8.59 -9.06
C ASP A 124 -27.83 -8.66 -10.45
N ASP A 125 -28.46 -8.11 -11.49
CA ASP A 125 -27.91 -8.14 -12.86
C ASP A 125 -26.83 -7.08 -13.07
N TYR A 126 -25.61 -7.37 -12.60
CA TYR A 126 -24.48 -6.43 -12.65
C TYR A 126 -24.05 -6.06 -14.08
N LYS A 127 -24.26 -6.96 -15.06
CA LYS A 127 -23.98 -6.67 -16.48
C LYS A 127 -24.92 -5.60 -17.02
N SER A 128 -26.21 -5.67 -16.67
CA SER A 128 -27.21 -4.67 -17.06
C SER A 128 -26.96 -3.33 -16.37
N MET A 129 -26.53 -3.34 -15.10
CA MET A 129 -26.12 -2.13 -14.38
C MET A 129 -24.91 -1.43 -15.00
N LEU A 130 -23.94 -2.19 -15.51
CA LEU A 130 -22.78 -1.63 -16.21
C LEU A 130 -23.20 -0.84 -17.46
N LEU A 131 -24.17 -1.36 -18.20
CA LEU A 131 -24.67 -0.77 -19.45
C LEU A 131 -25.56 0.46 -19.21
N ASP A 132 -26.07 0.68 -17.99
CA ASP A 132 -26.91 1.83 -17.68
C ASP A 132 -26.09 3.10 -17.46
N ILE A 133 -25.78 3.78 -18.56
CA ILE A 133 -25.01 5.04 -18.57
C ILE A 133 -25.68 6.14 -17.72
N LYS A 134 -27.01 6.10 -17.54
CA LYS A 134 -27.75 7.13 -16.80
C LYS A 134 -27.70 6.91 -15.30
N LEU A 135 -27.88 5.65 -14.86
CA LEU A 135 -27.85 5.31 -13.43
C LEU A 135 -26.44 5.01 -12.90
N ASN A 136 -25.50 4.67 -13.78
CA ASN A 136 -24.07 4.51 -13.49
C ASN A 136 -23.25 5.61 -14.18
N PRO A 137 -23.40 6.89 -13.77
CA PRO A 137 -22.71 8.01 -14.42
C PRO A 137 -21.19 7.92 -14.26
N MET A 138 -20.71 7.25 -13.20
CA MET A 138 -19.30 7.03 -12.92
C MET A 138 -18.71 5.80 -13.66
N GLN A 139 -19.51 5.12 -14.48
CA GLN A 139 -19.11 3.95 -15.27
C GLN A 139 -18.31 2.92 -14.46
N HIS A 140 -18.82 2.61 -13.26
CA HIS A 140 -18.25 1.59 -12.40
C HIS A 140 -18.20 0.24 -13.11
N SER A 141 -17.06 -0.45 -12.99
CA SER A 141 -16.88 -1.80 -13.53
C SER A 141 -17.74 -2.82 -12.80
N VAL A 142 -17.96 -3.99 -13.40
CA VAL A 142 -18.79 -5.06 -12.82
C VAL A 142 -18.31 -5.45 -11.42
N GLY A 143 -16.99 -5.57 -11.23
CA GLY A 143 -16.42 -5.96 -9.94
C GLY A 143 -16.59 -4.89 -8.86
N THR A 144 -16.59 -3.61 -9.21
CA THR A 144 -16.86 -2.54 -8.23
C THR A 144 -18.34 -2.50 -7.89
N LEU A 145 -19.23 -2.64 -8.88
CA LEU A 145 -20.68 -2.74 -8.66
C LEU A 145 -21.04 -3.92 -7.76
N GLN A 146 -20.44 -5.09 -7.96
CA GLN A 146 -20.64 -6.25 -7.09
C GLN A 146 -20.24 -5.96 -5.64
N LYS A 147 -19.05 -5.40 -5.41
CA LYS A 147 -18.57 -5.02 -4.06
C LYS A 147 -19.46 -3.96 -3.41
N LEU A 148 -20.03 -3.06 -4.20
CA LEU A 148 -20.90 -1.99 -3.74
C LEU A 148 -22.29 -2.54 -3.38
N CYS A 149 -22.88 -3.39 -4.21
CA CYS A 149 -24.16 -4.05 -3.95
C CYS A 149 -24.05 -5.00 -2.74
N MET A 150 -22.98 -5.78 -2.64
CA MET A 150 -22.71 -6.62 -1.46
C MET A 150 -22.68 -5.79 -0.17
N ARG A 151 -21.94 -4.67 -0.18
CA ARG A 151 -21.93 -3.73 0.96
C ARG A 151 -23.30 -3.13 1.22
N TYR A 152 -24.07 -2.82 0.18
CA TYR A 152 -25.42 -2.30 0.31
C TYR A 152 -26.31 -3.28 1.06
N HIS A 153 -26.40 -4.54 0.62
CA HIS A 153 -27.19 -5.59 1.29
C HIS A 153 -26.73 -5.86 2.73
N MET A 154 -25.42 -5.89 2.98
CA MET A 154 -24.88 -6.10 4.32
C MET A 154 -25.28 -5.00 5.33
N TYR A 155 -25.40 -3.74 4.87
CA TYR A 155 -25.62 -2.57 5.73
C TYR A 155 -27.00 -1.91 5.57
N GLN A 156 -27.93 -2.53 4.84
CA GLN A 156 -29.26 -1.96 4.50
C GLN A 156 -29.98 -1.32 5.71
N ASN A 157 -30.02 -2.02 6.85
CA ASN A 157 -30.74 -1.57 8.06
C ASN A 157 -29.83 -0.96 9.13
N LYS A 158 -28.52 -0.87 8.90
CA LYS A 158 -27.53 -0.52 9.92
C LYS A 158 -26.53 0.47 9.34
N ASN A 159 -26.89 1.75 9.33
CA ASN A 159 -25.89 2.79 9.24
C ASN A 159 -25.39 3.16 10.63
N PRO A 160 -24.12 2.87 10.95
CA PRO A 160 -23.53 3.43 12.16
C PRO A 160 -23.46 4.97 12.11
N LEU A 161 -23.54 5.58 10.92
CA LEU A 161 -23.50 7.04 10.73
C LEU A 161 -24.87 7.74 10.84
N ILE A 162 -25.98 6.99 10.82
CA ILE A 162 -27.35 7.55 10.90
C ILE A 162 -27.99 7.19 12.25
N LEU A 163 -27.53 6.11 12.90
CA LEU A 163 -27.91 5.73 14.26
C LEU A 163 -27.13 6.54 15.32
N THR A 164 -27.08 7.86 15.18
CA THR A 164 -26.78 8.76 16.29
C THR A 164 -28.12 9.18 16.89
N LYS A 165 -28.57 8.47 17.93
CA LYS A 165 -29.56 8.99 18.88
C LYS A 165 -28.85 9.71 20.01
#